data_AF-A0A7Y2I0Z3-F1
#
_entry.id   AF-A0A7Y2I0Z3-F1
#
_cell.length_a   1.000
_cell.length_b   1.000
_cell.length_c   1.000
_cell.angle_alpha   90.00
_cell.angle_beta   90.00
_cell.angle_gamma   90.00
#
_symmetry.space_group_name_H-M   'P 1'
#
loop_
_entity.id
_entity.type
_entity.pdbx_description
1 polymer ?
#
loop_
_entity_poly.entity_id
_entity_poly.type
_entity_poly.pdbx_seq_one_letter_code
_entity_poly.pdbx_strand_id
1 'polypeptide(L)' 'VRIGRIWHEPWRLRQAELVELDDGLVAAAGVDLAGRDPALVFAGDSVDVSAWGLERGGRGAAGRG' A
#
# COMPACT_ATOMS: atom_id res chain seq x y z
N VAL A 1 18.75 3.47 -0.51
CA VAL A 1 17.62 2.51 -0.64
C VAL A 1 18.20 1.11 -0.56
N ARG A 2 17.55 0.14 0.08
CA ARG A 2 17.93 -1.28 0.00
C ARG A 2 16.86 -2.03 -0.78
N ILE A 3 17.26 -2.97 -1.62
CA ILE A 3 16.36 -3.76 -2.48
C ILE A 3 16.58 -5.22 -2.12
N GLY A 4 15.51 -6.00 -2.07
CA GLY A 4 15.55 -7.43 -1.79
C GLY A 4 14.26 -8.11 -2.21
N ARG A 5 14.26 -9.44 -2.16
CA ARG A 5 13.06 -10.23 -2.46
C ARG A 5 12.17 -10.27 -1.22
N ILE A 6 10.88 -10.11 -1.45
CA ILE A 6 9.85 -10.12 -0.41
C ILE A 6 8.90 -11.29 -0.70
N TRP A 7 8.55 -12.05 0.33
CA TRP A 7 7.47 -13.03 0.30
C TRP A 7 6.57 -12.83 1.52
N HIS A 8 5.28 -13.09 1.34
CA HIS A 8 4.28 -13.14 2.40
C HIS A 8 3.15 -14.09 1.98
N GLU A 9 2.35 -14.56 2.95
CA GLU A 9 1.13 -15.32 2.65
C GLU A 9 0.07 -14.45 1.93
N PRO A 10 -0.90 -15.06 1.21
CA PRO A 10 -1.98 -14.30 0.58
C PRO A 10 -2.74 -13.43 1.56
N TRP A 11 -2.95 -12.17 1.17
CA TRP A 11 -3.69 -11.21 1.99
C TRP A 11 -5.19 -11.49 1.89
N ARG A 12 -5.77 -12.01 2.98
CA ARG A 12 -7.22 -12.20 3.05
C ARG A 12 -7.90 -10.87 3.33
N LEU A 13 -8.71 -10.43 2.37
CA LEU A 13 -9.56 -9.25 2.51
C LEU A 13 -10.96 -9.65 2.96
N ARG A 14 -11.53 -8.84 3.83
CA ARG A 14 -12.89 -8.98 4.34
C ARG A 14 -13.62 -7.66 4.08
N GLN A 15 -14.88 -7.75 3.71
CA GLN A 15 -15.71 -6.54 3.57
C GLN A 15 -15.80 -5.83 4.93
N ALA A 16 -15.75 -4.52 4.91
CA ALA A 16 -15.82 -3.68 6.10
C ALA A 16 -16.82 -2.54 5.93
N GLU A 17 -17.26 -1.99 7.06
CA GLU A 17 -18.10 -0.80 7.13
C GLU A 17 -17.22 0.40 7.49
N LEU A 18 -17.35 1.50 6.74
CA LEU A 18 -16.63 2.74 7.03
C LEU A 18 -17.40 3.53 8.11
N VAL A 19 -16.77 3.70 9.27
CA VAL A 19 -17.32 4.49 10.38
C VAL A 19 -16.80 5.93 10.35
N GLU A 20 -15.52 6.10 10.05
CA GLU A 20 -14.82 7.39 10.01
C GLU A 20 -13.67 7.31 8.99
N LEU A 21 -13.41 8.40 8.28
CA LEU A 21 -12.32 8.53 7.31
C LEU A 21 -11.45 9.74 7.66
N ASP A 22 -10.16 9.50 7.93
CA ASP A 22 -9.14 10.54 7.95
C ASP A 22 -8.50 10.63 6.56
N ASP A 23 -8.86 11.67 5.81
CA ASP A 23 -8.44 11.90 4.43
C ASP A 23 -7.35 12.97 4.28
N GLY A 24 -6.66 13.34 5.37
CA GLY A 24 -5.72 14.47 5.37
C GLY A 24 -4.63 14.40 4.28
N LEU A 25 -4.12 13.20 3.97
CA LEU A 25 -3.15 13.02 2.87
C LEU A 25 -3.76 13.18 1.48
N VAL A 26 -5.01 12.74 1.31
CA VAL A 26 -5.75 12.83 0.05
C VAL A 26 -6.13 14.30 -0.20
N ALA A 27 -6.62 14.97 0.85
CA ALA A 27 -6.89 16.41 0.84
C ALA A 27 -5.61 17.22 0.53
N ALA A 28 -4.47 16.86 1.14
CA ALA A 28 -3.19 17.51 0.86
C ALA A 28 -2.71 17.32 -0.60
N ALA A 29 -3.12 16.22 -1.24
CA ALA A 29 -2.90 15.99 -2.68
C ALA A 29 -3.89 16.76 -3.58
N GLY A 30 -4.81 17.54 -3.00
CA GLY A 30 -5.82 18.31 -3.71
C GLY A 30 -7.00 17.47 -4.21
N VAL A 31 -7.16 16.26 -3.69
CA VAL A 31 -8.28 15.38 -4.03
C VAL A 31 -9.38 15.56 -2.99
N ASP A 32 -10.54 16.02 -3.45
CA ASP A 32 -11.73 16.18 -2.60
C ASP A 32 -12.57 14.90 -2.60
N LEU A 33 -12.71 14.30 -1.42
CA LEU A 33 -13.54 13.12 -1.19
C LEU A 33 -14.89 13.46 -0.55
N ALA A 34 -15.15 14.73 -0.22
CA ALA A 34 -16.34 15.14 0.51
C ALA A 34 -17.62 14.73 -0.24
N GLY A 35 -18.53 14.08 0.49
CA GLY A 35 -19.85 13.67 -0.01
C GLY A 35 -19.85 12.46 -0.96
N ARG A 36 -18.73 11.75 -1.08
CA ARG A 36 -18.67 10.49 -1.84
C ARG A 36 -18.50 9.32 -0.89
N ASP A 37 -19.56 8.52 -0.74
CA ASP A 37 -19.42 7.23 -0.08
C ASP A 37 -18.44 6.36 -0.89
N PRO A 38 -17.45 5.72 -0.25
CA PRO A 38 -16.54 4.83 -0.95
C PRO A 38 -17.33 3.65 -1.53
N ALA A 39 -17.12 3.39 -2.81
CA ALA A 39 -17.80 2.29 -3.49
C ALA A 39 -17.43 0.91 -2.93
N LEU A 40 -16.24 0.78 -2.31
CA LEU A 40 -15.70 -0.46 -1.77
C LEU A 40 -14.86 -0.16 -0.52
N VAL A 41 -15.10 -0.94 0.54
CA VAL A 41 -14.35 -0.87 1.79
C VAL A 41 -13.98 -2.29 2.21
N PHE A 42 -12.69 -2.55 2.35
CA PHE A 42 -12.15 -3.84 2.76
C PHE A 42 -11.12 -3.66 3.86
N ALA A 43 -11.07 -4.61 4.79
CA ALA A 43 -10.04 -4.72 5.80
C ALA A 43 -9.27 -6.04 5.61
N GLY A 44 -7.96 -5.99 5.77
CA GLY A 44 -7.08 -7.17 5.78
C GLY A 44 -6.39 -7.28 7.13
N ASP A 45 -6.11 -8.51 7.56
CA ASP A 45 -5.31 -8.74 8.77
C ASP A 45 -3.83 -8.42 8.53
N SER A 46 -3.04 -8.28 9.59
CA SER A 46 -1.59 -8.25 9.42
C SER A 46 -1.09 -9.58 8.86
N VAL A 47 -0.17 -9.51 7.90
CA VAL A 47 0.54 -10.67 7.36
C VAL A 47 2.02 -10.56 7.67
N ASP A 48 2.63 -11.69 8.00
CA ASP A 48 4.07 -11.74 8.19
C ASP A 48 4.78 -11.65 6.84
N VAL A 49 5.83 -10.83 6.82
CA VAL A 49 6.64 -10.56 5.63
C VAL A 49 8.06 -11.05 5.85
N SER A 50 8.53 -11.93 4.98
CA SER A 50 9.91 -12.39 4.96
C SER A 50 10.68 -11.71 3.83
N ALA A 51 11.85 -11.15 4.15
CA ALA A 51 12.71 -10.47 3.19
C ALA A 51 14.11 -11.09 3.16
N TRP A 52 14.65 -11.32 1.96
CA TRP A 52 15.98 -11.88 1.76
C TRP A 52 16.79 -11.10 0.73
N GLY A 53 18.12 -11.14 0.87
CA GLY A 53 19.05 -10.49 -0.05
C GLY A 53 18.94 -8.95 -0.03
N LEU A 54 18.83 -8.35 1.16
CA LEU A 54 18.72 -6.90 1.33
C LEU A 54 20.05 -6.20 1.03
N GLU A 55 20.27 -5.90 -0.24
CA GLU A 55 21.48 -5.27 -0.74
C GLU A 55 21.34 -3.74 -0.77
N ARG A 56 22.47 -3.03 -0.78
CA ARG A 56 22.47 -1.58 -0.97
C ARG A 56 22.02 -1.29 -2.40
N GLY A 57 20.81 -0.77 -2.57
CA GLY A 57 20.31 -0.31 -3.85
C GLY A 57 21.12 0.89 -4.31
N GLY A 58 21.97 0.68 -5.33
CA GLY A 58 22.53 1.76 -6.12
C GLY A 58 21.45 2.42 -6.98
N ARG A 59 21.58 3.71 -7.28
CA ARG A 59 20.77 4.35 -8.33
C ARG A 59 21.16 3.74 -9.68
N GLY A 60 20.45 2.68 -10.09
CA GLY A 60 20.63 2.04 -11.38
C GLY A 60 19.82 2.76 -12.46
N ALA A 61 20.50 3.23 -13.49
CA ALA A 61 19.97 3.97 -14.62
C ALA A 61 18.85 3.21 -15.36
N ALA A 62 17.88 3.96 -15.87
CA ALA A 62 16.94 3.48 -16.87
C ALA A 62 17.70 2.88 -18.06
N GLY A 63 17.45 1.61 -18.37
CA GLY A 63 18.05 0.90 -19.49
C GLY A 63 17.01 0.06 -20.21
N ARG A 64 16.76 0.42 -21.47
CA ARG A 64 15.84 -0.21 -22.43
C ARG A 64 16.31 -1.62 -22.82
N GLY A 65 15.37 -2.47 -23.21
CA GLY A 65 15.56 -3.69 -23.98
C GLY A 65 14.24 -4.06 -24.65
#